data_AF-A0A135ZAM2-F1
#
_entry.id   AF-A0A135ZAM2-F1
#
_cell.length_a   1.000
_cell.length_b   1.000
_cell.length_c   1.000
_cell.angle_alpha   90.00
_cell.angle_beta   90.00
_cell.angle_gamma   90.00
#
_symmetry.space_group_name_H-M   'P 1'
#
loop_
_entity.id
_entity.type
_entity.pdbx_description
1 polymer ?
#
loop_
_entity_poly.entity_id
_entity_poly.type
_entity_poly.pdbx_seq_one_letter_code
_entity_poly.pdbx_strand_id
1 'polypeptide(L)'
;MQDFIQLFSSYNILSAFLVNIEITLWSILFSVIIGIILVIMRISPIASLRIVASVYVEFFKNMPLTIIMVFMVLGVYAQLKLGFSKIFDVNFFWLAITGLSLYTAAFVCESLRSGLNTVPIGQAEACRALGLNFFQSAFNVILPQTFCGSVAPLGNTFIALLKNSTVAAAASVATETSTMMSEMIERHADLIIPIFLIFAFGYIILIIPIGILTTYLSNKLAVRR
;
A
#
# COMPACT_ATOMS: atom_id res chain seq x y z
N MET A 1 31.13 -4.86 -20.57
CA MET A 1 30.11 -3.90 -21.09
C MET A 1 29.13 -4.58 -22.01
N GLN A 2 29.57 -5.48 -22.89
CA GLN A 2 28.69 -6.33 -23.71
C GLN A 2 27.78 -7.21 -22.83
N ASP A 3 28.32 -7.84 -21.77
CA ASP A 3 27.52 -8.68 -20.85
C ASP A 3 26.44 -7.88 -20.11
N PHE A 4 26.70 -6.60 -19.82
CA PHE A 4 25.72 -5.70 -19.20
C PHE A 4 24.56 -5.35 -20.15
N ILE A 5 24.87 -5.07 -21.42
CA ILE A 5 23.85 -4.80 -22.44
C ILE A 5 23.06 -6.07 -22.74
N GLN A 6 23.71 -7.24 -22.67
CA GLN A 6 23.05 -8.53 -22.84
C GLN A 6 21.95 -8.75 -21.80
N LEU A 7 22.11 -8.31 -20.55
CA LEU A 7 21.07 -8.39 -19.51
C LEU A 7 19.75 -7.72 -19.94
N PHE A 8 19.81 -6.54 -20.57
CA PHE A 8 18.61 -5.85 -21.06
C PHE A 8 17.97 -6.52 -22.28
N SER A 9 18.74 -7.30 -23.04
CA SER A 9 18.23 -8.07 -24.18
C SER A 9 17.63 -9.42 -23.75
N SER A 10 18.16 -10.02 -22.69
CA SER A 10 17.75 -11.35 -22.21
C SER A 10 16.62 -11.30 -21.18
N TYR A 11 16.52 -10.20 -20.41
CA TYR A 11 15.52 -10.05 -19.36
C TYR A 11 14.63 -8.84 -19.62
N ASN A 12 13.32 -9.04 -19.48
CA ASN A 12 12.36 -7.94 -19.60
C ASN A 12 12.19 -7.21 -18.26
N ILE A 13 13.24 -6.45 -17.89
CA ILE A 13 13.31 -5.67 -16.64
C ILE A 13 12.17 -4.65 -16.58
N LEU A 14 11.81 -4.04 -17.72
CA LEU A 14 10.73 -3.06 -17.79
C LEU A 14 9.38 -3.68 -17.43
N SER A 15 9.07 -4.86 -17.98
CA SER A 15 7.85 -5.58 -17.63
C SER A 15 7.78 -5.93 -16.14
N ALA A 16 8.91 -6.29 -15.52
CA ALA A 16 8.93 -6.57 -14.08
C ALA A 16 8.55 -5.34 -13.25
N PHE A 17 9.07 -4.16 -13.61
CA PHE A 17 8.68 -2.91 -12.97
C PHE A 17 7.20 -2.55 -13.23
N LEU A 18 6.69 -2.82 -14.44
CA LEU A 18 5.27 -2.61 -14.75
C LEU A 18 4.37 -3.48 -13.87
N VAL A 19 4.71 -4.75 -13.65
CA VAL A 19 3.98 -5.64 -12.73
C VAL A 19 3.95 -5.07 -11.31
N ASN A 20 5.09 -4.59 -10.78
CA ASN A 20 5.11 -3.95 -9.45
C ASN A 20 4.25 -2.68 -9.39
N ILE A 21 4.23 -1.88 -10.47
CA ILE A 21 3.35 -0.70 -10.57
C ILE A 21 1.88 -1.13 -10.55
N GLU A 22 1.50 -2.15 -11.33
CA GLU A 22 0.13 -2.66 -11.35
C GLU A 22 -0.32 -3.19 -9.98
N ILE A 23 0.50 -4.02 -9.34
CA ILE A 23 0.24 -4.52 -7.97
C ILE A 23 0.05 -3.33 -7.03
N THR A 24 0.95 -2.34 -7.09
CA THR A 24 0.90 -1.16 -6.23
C THR A 24 -0.38 -0.36 -6.45
N LEU A 25 -0.78 -0.11 -7.71
CA LEU A 25 -1.99 0.67 -8.02
C LEU A 25 -3.26 -0.02 -7.52
N TRP A 26 -3.39 -1.33 -7.74
CA TRP A 26 -4.53 -2.09 -7.23
C TRP A 26 -4.53 -2.14 -5.69
N SER A 27 -3.37 -2.35 -5.08
CA SER A 27 -3.25 -2.35 -3.62
C SER A 27 -3.54 -0.97 -3.01
N ILE A 28 -3.15 0.13 -3.65
CA ILE A 28 -3.54 1.49 -3.23
C ILE A 28 -5.06 1.60 -3.25
N LEU A 29 -5.71 1.22 -4.35
CA LEU A 29 -7.16 1.33 -4.50
C LEU A 29 -7.91 0.61 -3.36
N PHE A 30 -7.62 -0.67 -3.15
CA PHE A 30 -8.31 -1.45 -2.11
C PHE A 30 -7.90 -1.03 -0.70
N SER A 31 -6.62 -0.73 -0.45
CA SER A 31 -6.18 -0.28 0.89
C SER A 31 -6.76 1.07 1.28
N VAL A 32 -6.98 1.98 0.33
CA VAL A 32 -7.68 3.25 0.58
C VAL A 32 -9.14 3.03 0.93
N ILE A 33 -9.84 2.17 0.18
CA ILE A 33 -11.25 1.84 0.48
C ILE A 33 -11.37 1.25 1.89
N ILE A 34 -10.58 0.23 2.21
CA ILE A 34 -10.60 -0.43 3.53
C ILE A 34 -10.13 0.55 4.61
N GLY A 35 -9.08 1.32 4.36
CA GLY A 35 -8.54 2.30 5.31
C GLY A 35 -9.54 3.40 5.69
N ILE A 36 -10.31 3.91 4.73
CA ILE A 36 -11.39 4.88 5.00
C ILE A 36 -12.47 4.25 5.88
N ILE A 37 -12.90 3.02 5.57
CA ILE A 37 -13.88 2.29 6.39
C ILE A 37 -13.37 2.14 7.83
N LEU A 38 -12.11 1.72 8.00
CA LEU A 38 -11.50 1.53 9.32
C LEU A 38 -11.40 2.83 10.11
N VAL A 39 -11.07 3.96 9.47
CA VAL A 39 -11.06 5.27 10.14
C VAL A 39 -12.46 5.66 10.59
N ILE A 40 -13.46 5.53 9.73
CA ILE A 40 -14.86 5.84 10.07
C ILE A 40 -15.31 4.98 11.27
N MET A 41 -14.96 3.69 11.29
CA MET A 41 -15.22 2.80 12.42
C MET A 41 -14.51 3.27 13.70
N ARG A 42 -13.26 3.74 13.62
CA ARG A 42 -12.49 4.26 14.77
C ARG A 42 -13.05 5.56 15.35
N ILE A 43 -13.64 6.44 14.53
CA ILE A 43 -14.27 7.67 15.01
C ILE A 43 -15.74 7.51 15.38
N SER A 44 -16.32 6.34 15.13
CA SER A 44 -17.73 6.06 15.41
C SER A 44 -18.05 6.18 16.91
N PRO A 45 -19.26 6.66 17.27
CA PRO A 45 -19.73 6.61 18.66
C PRO A 45 -19.88 5.17 19.18
N ILE A 46 -20.01 4.17 18.31
CA ILE A 46 -20.24 2.76 18.66
C ILE A 46 -18.93 2.10 19.10
N ALA A 47 -18.84 1.72 20.38
CA ALA A 47 -17.65 1.11 20.95
C ALA A 47 -17.19 -0.16 20.21
N SER A 48 -18.13 -1.03 19.83
CA SER A 48 -17.81 -2.27 19.11
C SER A 48 -17.10 -2.02 17.78
N LEU A 49 -17.51 -1.01 17.01
CA LEU A 49 -16.86 -0.66 15.74
C LEU A 49 -15.42 -0.16 15.99
N ARG A 50 -15.23 0.66 17.03
CA ARG A 50 -13.90 1.14 17.41
C ARG A 50 -12.98 -0.01 17.80
N ILE A 51 -13.48 -0.98 18.56
CA ILE A 51 -12.70 -2.15 18.99
C ILE A 51 -12.31 -3.00 17.78
N VAL A 52 -13.26 -3.33 16.90
CA VAL A 52 -12.98 -4.15 15.69
C VAL A 52 -11.92 -3.49 14.82
N ALA A 53 -12.07 -2.19 14.53
CA ALA A 53 -11.08 -1.46 13.75
C ALA A 53 -9.74 -1.30 14.48
N SER A 54 -9.74 -1.26 15.82
CA SER A 54 -8.51 -1.19 16.61
C SER A 54 -7.73 -2.50 16.53
N VAL A 55 -8.40 -3.62 16.78
CA VAL A 55 -7.84 -4.97 16.68
C VAL A 55 -7.32 -5.25 15.28
N TYR A 56 -8.09 -4.93 14.23
CA TYR A 56 -7.63 -5.09 12.84
C TYR A 56 -6.31 -4.34 12.60
N VAL A 57 -6.27 -3.06 12.93
CA VAL A 57 -5.10 -2.21 12.66
C VAL A 57 -3.89 -2.66 13.47
N GLU A 58 -4.08 -3.00 14.75
CA GLU A 58 -2.99 -3.51 15.60
C GLU A 58 -2.47 -4.87 15.12
N PHE A 59 -3.36 -5.76 14.70
CA PHE A 59 -2.96 -7.06 14.17
C PHE A 59 -2.09 -6.93 12.90
N PHE A 60 -2.57 -6.20 11.89
CA PHE A 60 -1.86 -6.10 10.61
C PHE A 60 -0.58 -5.26 10.69
N LYS A 61 -0.53 -4.22 11.54
CA LYS A 61 0.70 -3.43 11.73
C LYS A 61 1.81 -4.20 12.41
N ASN A 62 1.47 -5.13 13.30
CA ASN A 62 2.45 -5.91 14.06
C ASN A 62 2.82 -7.24 13.38
N MET A 63 2.14 -7.62 12.30
CA MET A 63 2.44 -8.82 11.55
C MET A 63 3.43 -8.54 10.39
N PRO A 64 4.52 -9.29 10.25
CA PRO A 64 5.40 -9.19 9.09
C PRO A 64 4.62 -9.43 7.78
N LEU A 65 4.80 -8.53 6.81
CA LEU A 65 4.12 -8.65 5.51
C LEU A 65 4.42 -9.99 4.83
N THR A 66 5.66 -10.49 4.91
CA THR A 66 6.04 -11.78 4.33
C THR A 66 5.19 -12.94 4.87
N ILE A 67 4.83 -12.91 6.17
CA ILE A 67 3.95 -13.94 6.76
C ILE A 67 2.55 -13.85 6.16
N ILE A 68 2.02 -12.65 5.94
CA ILE A 68 0.74 -12.45 5.24
C ILE A 68 0.79 -13.04 3.84
N MET A 69 1.86 -12.75 3.08
CA MET A 69 2.01 -13.21 1.70
C MET A 69 2.09 -14.74 1.62
N VAL A 70 2.90 -15.36 2.48
CA VAL A 70 2.97 -16.82 2.58
C VAL A 70 1.64 -17.42 3.02
N PHE A 71 0.91 -16.77 3.94
CA PHE A 71 -0.43 -17.21 4.34
C PHE A 71 -1.45 -17.14 3.19
N MET A 72 -1.37 -16.14 2.30
CA MET A 72 -2.23 -16.09 1.11
C MET A 72 -2.00 -17.29 0.17
N VAL A 73 -0.78 -17.78 0.08
CA VAL A 73 -0.44 -18.96 -0.76
C VAL A 73 -0.79 -20.27 -0.05
N LEU A 74 -0.26 -20.48 1.15
CA LEU A 74 -0.37 -21.78 1.84
C LEU A 74 -1.68 -21.93 2.61
N GLY A 75 -2.15 -20.86 3.26
CA GLY A 75 -3.39 -20.86 4.03
C GLY A 75 -4.61 -20.70 3.12
N VAL A 76 -4.70 -19.58 2.42
CA VAL A 76 -5.90 -19.23 1.63
C VAL A 76 -6.02 -20.10 0.38
N TYR A 77 -4.97 -20.17 -0.44
CA TYR A 77 -5.04 -20.95 -1.67
C TYR A 77 -4.89 -22.46 -1.45
N ALA A 78 -3.82 -22.94 -0.81
CA ALA A 78 -3.57 -24.38 -0.72
C ALA A 78 -4.53 -25.10 0.26
N GLN A 79 -4.75 -24.55 1.45
CA GLN A 79 -5.56 -25.20 2.48
C GLN A 79 -7.05 -24.87 2.36
N LEU A 80 -7.42 -23.60 2.25
CA LEU A 80 -8.83 -23.17 2.13
C LEU A 80 -9.38 -23.32 0.71
N LYS A 81 -8.52 -23.58 -0.29
CA LYS A 81 -8.90 -23.75 -1.71
C LYS A 81 -9.64 -22.52 -2.27
N LEU A 82 -9.35 -21.34 -1.72
CA LEU A 82 -9.89 -20.07 -2.17
C LEU A 82 -8.94 -19.45 -3.20
N GLY A 83 -9.49 -19.13 -4.37
CA GLY A 83 -8.76 -18.48 -5.44
C GLY A 83 -9.67 -17.57 -6.25
N PHE A 84 -9.06 -16.59 -6.91
CA PHE A 84 -9.75 -15.63 -7.77
C PHE A 84 -9.83 -16.10 -9.23
N SER A 85 -8.96 -17.02 -9.63
CA SER A 85 -8.92 -17.55 -11.00
C SER A 85 -8.39 -18.98 -11.04
N LYS A 86 -8.71 -19.69 -12.12
CA LYS A 86 -8.13 -21.01 -12.44
C LYS A 86 -6.74 -20.90 -13.08
N ILE A 87 -6.43 -19.73 -13.65
CA ILE A 87 -5.11 -19.44 -14.24
C ILE A 87 -4.15 -19.11 -13.11
N PHE A 88 -3.05 -19.87 -13.01
CA PHE A 88 -2.08 -19.78 -11.93
C PHE A 88 -1.58 -18.34 -11.72
N ASP A 89 -0.96 -17.74 -12.74
CA ASP A 89 -0.34 -16.42 -12.62
C ASP A 89 -1.33 -15.33 -12.22
N VAL A 90 -2.52 -15.35 -12.82
CA VAL A 90 -3.60 -14.40 -12.51
C VAL A 90 -4.08 -14.55 -11.07
N ASN A 91 -4.18 -15.80 -10.59
CA ASN A 91 -4.63 -16.07 -9.24
C ASN A 91 -3.63 -15.55 -8.18
N PHE A 92 -2.34 -15.83 -8.35
CA PHE A 92 -1.31 -15.39 -7.39
C PHE A 92 -1.09 -13.89 -7.41
N PHE A 93 -1.26 -13.25 -8.58
CA PHE A 93 -1.30 -11.79 -8.69
C PHE A 93 -2.40 -11.17 -7.80
N TRP A 94 -3.63 -11.69 -7.87
CA TRP A 94 -4.74 -11.18 -7.04
C TRP A 94 -4.62 -11.55 -5.55
N LEU A 95 -4.05 -12.71 -5.23
CA LEU A 95 -3.73 -13.08 -3.85
C LEU A 95 -2.70 -12.13 -3.25
N ALA A 96 -1.67 -11.78 -4.02
CA ALA A 96 -0.67 -10.81 -3.60
C ALA A 96 -1.29 -9.43 -3.36
N ILE A 97 -2.10 -8.94 -4.31
CA ILE A 97 -2.85 -7.68 -4.15
C ILE A 97 -3.72 -7.73 -2.89
N THR A 98 -4.39 -8.84 -2.61
CA THR A 98 -5.26 -8.99 -1.43
C THR A 98 -4.44 -8.88 -0.14
N GLY A 99 -3.33 -9.61 -0.03
CA GLY A 99 -2.44 -9.55 1.14
C GLY A 99 -1.86 -8.15 1.36
N LEU A 100 -1.32 -7.54 0.30
CA LEU A 100 -0.79 -6.17 0.33
C LEU A 100 -1.87 -5.14 0.69
N SER A 101 -3.08 -5.29 0.18
CA SER A 101 -4.20 -4.37 0.46
C SER A 101 -4.62 -4.43 1.93
N LEU A 102 -4.77 -5.64 2.48
CA LEU A 102 -5.14 -5.83 3.89
C LEU A 102 -4.06 -5.27 4.84
N TYR A 103 -2.79 -5.57 4.56
CA TYR A 103 -1.69 -5.02 5.32
C TYR A 103 -1.66 -3.48 5.26
N THR A 104 -1.70 -2.93 4.04
CA THR A 104 -1.53 -1.49 3.81
C THR A 104 -2.74 -0.70 4.30
N ALA A 105 -3.94 -1.28 4.30
CA ALA A 105 -5.14 -0.64 4.84
C ALA A 105 -4.98 -0.21 6.30
N ALA A 106 -4.23 -0.99 7.10
CA ALA A 106 -3.93 -0.62 8.48
C ALA A 106 -3.04 0.63 8.59
N PHE A 107 -2.06 0.78 7.69
CA PHE A 107 -1.19 1.97 7.62
C PHE A 107 -1.89 3.18 7.02
N VAL A 108 -2.77 2.96 6.04
CA VAL A 108 -3.66 4.01 5.51
C VAL A 108 -4.59 4.52 6.61
N CYS A 109 -5.18 3.62 7.40
CA CYS A 109 -6.03 3.98 8.53
C CYS A 109 -5.28 4.89 9.53
N GLU A 110 -4.04 4.55 9.87
CA GLU A 110 -3.22 5.38 10.77
C GLU A 110 -2.79 6.71 10.15
N SER A 111 -2.50 6.73 8.85
CA SER A 111 -2.19 7.97 8.11
C SER A 111 -3.37 8.92 8.10
N LEU A 112 -4.57 8.40 7.83
CA LEU A 112 -5.82 9.15 7.88
C LEU A 112 -6.14 9.63 9.32
N ARG A 113 -5.91 8.79 10.32
CA ARG A 113 -6.06 9.17 11.74
C ARG A 113 -5.08 10.29 12.12
N SER A 114 -3.85 10.28 11.59
CA SER A 114 -2.90 11.37 11.80
C SER A 114 -3.43 12.69 11.23
N GLY A 115 -4.06 12.66 10.05
CA GLY A 115 -4.71 13.85 9.50
C GLY A 115 -5.94 14.28 10.30
N LEU A 116 -6.69 13.34 10.87
CA LEU A 116 -7.85 13.67 11.72
C LEU A 116 -7.42 14.47 12.95
N ASN A 117 -6.28 14.13 13.55
CA ASN A 117 -5.72 14.86 14.70
C ASN A 117 -5.34 16.31 14.36
N THR A 118 -5.33 16.69 13.07
CA THR A 118 -5.12 18.09 12.65
C THR A 118 -6.41 18.92 12.67
N VAL A 119 -7.58 18.28 12.73
CA VAL A 119 -8.89 18.96 12.75
C VAL A 119 -9.23 19.34 14.19
N PRO A 120 -9.51 20.63 14.49
CA PRO A 120 -9.89 21.07 15.83
C PRO A 120 -11.20 20.41 16.29
N ILE A 121 -11.25 19.98 17.56
CA ILE A 121 -12.47 19.39 18.17
C ILE A 121 -13.69 20.31 18.04
N GLY A 122 -13.49 21.63 18.05
CA GLY A 122 -14.55 22.63 17.89
C GLY A 122 -15.34 22.49 16.59
N GLN A 123 -14.77 21.90 15.52
CA GLN A 123 -15.51 21.60 14.28
C GLN A 123 -16.60 20.55 14.51
N ALA A 124 -16.30 19.50 15.29
CA ALA A 124 -17.28 18.49 15.65
C ALA A 124 -18.35 19.06 16.60
N GLU A 125 -17.96 19.94 17.53
CA GLU A 125 -18.90 20.63 18.42
C GLU A 125 -19.83 21.58 17.66
N ALA A 126 -19.31 22.34 16.70
CA ALA A 126 -20.10 23.22 15.84
C ALA A 126 -21.08 22.43 14.96
N CYS A 127 -20.65 21.30 14.38
CA CYS A 127 -21.56 20.41 13.63
C CYS A 127 -22.72 19.95 14.50
N ARG A 128 -22.45 19.57 15.76
CA ARG A 128 -23.47 19.13 16.71
C ARG A 128 -24.39 20.28 17.14
N ALA A 129 -23.88 21.49 17.31
CA ALA A 129 -24.68 22.69 17.59
C ALA A 129 -25.63 23.05 16.43
N LEU A 130 -25.23 22.75 15.19
CA LEU A 130 -26.06 22.91 13.99
C LEU A 130 -27.03 21.73 13.76
N GLY A 131 -27.07 20.74 14.65
CA GLY A 131 -27.97 19.59 14.55
C GLY A 131 -27.57 18.55 13.49
N LEU A 132 -26.34 18.59 12.98
CA LEU A 132 -25.85 17.58 12.04
C LEU A 132 -25.70 16.23 12.74
N ASN A 133 -26.16 15.17 12.08
CA ASN A 133 -25.93 13.81 12.55
C ASN A 133 -24.45 13.39 12.34
N PHE A 134 -24.04 12.28 12.95
CA PHE A 134 -22.65 11.81 12.90
C PHE A 134 -22.13 11.64 11.47
N PHE A 135 -22.92 11.03 10.57
CA PHE A 135 -22.50 10.80 9.19
C PHE A 135 -22.39 12.11 8.41
N GLN A 136 -23.32 13.05 8.61
CA GLN A 136 -23.26 14.38 8.02
C GLN A 136 -22.02 15.14 8.50
N SER A 137 -21.74 15.13 9.81
CA SER A 137 -20.54 15.77 10.37
C SER A 137 -19.25 15.12 9.85
N ALA A 138 -19.20 13.79 9.83
CA ALA A 138 -18.05 13.04 9.38
C ALA A 138 -17.75 13.28 7.90
N PHE A 139 -18.73 13.10 7.00
CA PHE A 139 -18.51 13.18 5.55
C PHE A 139 -18.47 14.61 5.02
N ASN A 140 -19.26 15.54 5.56
CA ASN A 140 -19.36 16.88 4.98
C ASN A 140 -18.32 17.86 5.55
N VAL A 141 -17.78 17.59 6.75
CA VAL A 141 -16.91 18.55 7.46
C VAL A 141 -15.58 17.93 7.84
N ILE A 142 -15.59 16.82 8.60
CA ILE A 142 -14.39 16.29 9.23
C ILE A 142 -13.48 15.55 8.23
N LEU A 143 -14.02 14.63 7.43
CA LEU A 143 -13.25 13.81 6.49
C LEU A 143 -12.58 14.64 5.38
N PRO A 144 -13.25 15.63 4.75
CA PRO A 144 -12.59 16.47 3.75
C PRO A 144 -11.38 17.23 4.32
N GLN A 145 -11.48 17.76 5.55
CA GLN A 145 -10.37 18.44 6.23
C GLN A 145 -9.27 17.46 6.62
N THR A 146 -9.65 16.29 7.12
CA THR A 146 -8.75 15.19 7.47
C THR A 146 -7.90 14.76 6.27
N PHE A 147 -8.51 14.66 5.09
CA PHE A 147 -7.82 14.25 3.87
C PHE A 147 -6.65 15.20 3.54
N CYS A 148 -6.86 16.50 3.62
CA CYS A 148 -5.80 17.50 3.41
C CYS A 148 -4.63 17.32 4.40
N GLY A 149 -4.94 17.08 5.68
CA GLY A 149 -3.92 16.80 6.71
C GLY A 149 -3.24 15.42 6.57
N SER A 150 -3.81 14.52 5.77
CA SER A 150 -3.32 13.15 5.60
C SER A 150 -2.45 12.96 4.35
N VAL A 151 -2.31 13.96 3.49
CA VAL A 151 -1.60 13.81 2.20
C VAL A 151 -0.16 13.35 2.39
N ALA A 152 0.61 14.02 3.25
CA ALA A 152 1.99 13.64 3.55
C ALA A 152 2.12 12.21 4.13
N PRO A 153 1.41 11.83 5.21
CA PRO A 153 1.51 10.47 5.74
C PRO A 153 0.98 9.40 4.78
N LEU A 154 -0.04 9.70 3.96
CA LEU A 154 -0.51 8.78 2.91
C LEU A 154 0.56 8.55 1.85
N GLY A 155 1.24 9.59 1.38
CA GLY A 155 2.31 9.40 0.39
C GLY A 155 3.47 8.60 0.94
N ASN A 156 3.84 8.77 2.22
CA ASN A 156 4.82 7.88 2.87
C ASN A 156 4.34 6.42 2.90
N THR A 157 3.05 6.19 3.16
CA THR A 157 2.45 4.85 3.11
C THR A 157 2.47 4.26 1.70
N PHE A 158 2.21 5.07 0.67
CA PHE A 158 2.24 4.61 -0.73
C PHE A 158 3.67 4.36 -1.23
N ILE A 159 4.65 5.16 -0.80
CA ILE A 159 6.07 4.88 -1.06
C ILE A 159 6.49 3.57 -0.40
N ALA A 160 6.05 3.34 0.84
CA ALA A 160 6.30 2.08 1.53
C ALA A 160 5.62 0.90 0.83
N LEU A 161 4.38 1.06 0.37
CA LEU A 161 3.67 0.05 -0.41
C LEU A 161 4.40 -0.29 -1.71
N LEU A 162 4.88 0.70 -2.46
CA LEU A 162 5.64 0.45 -3.69
C LEU A 162 6.90 -0.37 -3.41
N LYS A 163 7.63 -0.09 -2.33
CA LYS A 163 8.77 -0.92 -1.91
C LYS A 163 8.31 -2.32 -1.50
N ASN A 164 7.26 -2.41 -0.70
CA ASN A 164 6.69 -3.66 -0.20
C ASN A 164 6.08 -4.54 -1.30
N SER A 165 5.76 -3.98 -2.48
CA SER A 165 5.30 -4.77 -3.63
C SER A 165 6.34 -5.80 -4.08
N THR A 166 7.63 -5.61 -3.77
CA THR A 166 8.69 -6.63 -3.95
C THR A 166 8.44 -7.92 -3.17
N VAL A 167 7.75 -7.83 -2.03
CA VAL A 167 7.41 -8.98 -1.18
C VAL A 167 6.35 -9.86 -1.85
N ALA A 168 5.77 -9.44 -2.99
CA ALA A 168 4.92 -10.28 -3.83
C ALA A 168 5.62 -11.56 -4.32
N ALA A 169 6.96 -11.60 -4.36
CA ALA A 169 7.75 -12.80 -4.58
C ALA A 169 7.36 -13.93 -3.61
N ALA A 170 7.14 -13.59 -2.33
CA ALA A 170 6.73 -14.56 -1.31
C ALA A 170 5.30 -15.08 -1.50
N ALA A 171 4.50 -14.43 -2.36
CA ALA A 171 3.19 -14.90 -2.77
C ALA A 171 3.21 -15.62 -4.14
N SER A 172 4.37 -16.11 -4.58
CA SER A 172 4.53 -16.84 -5.84
C SER A 172 4.15 -16.04 -7.09
N VAL A 173 4.22 -14.71 -7.01
CA VAL A 173 4.29 -13.90 -8.23
C VAL A 173 5.70 -14.14 -8.78
N ALA A 174 5.79 -14.51 -10.07
CA ALA A 174 7.06 -14.91 -10.67
C ALA A 174 7.69 -13.82 -11.55
N THR A 175 6.93 -12.77 -11.87
CA THR A 175 7.28 -11.77 -12.89
C THR A 175 7.63 -10.42 -12.31
N GLU A 176 7.48 -10.22 -11.01
CA GLU A 176 7.83 -8.97 -10.34
C GLU A 176 9.34 -8.83 -10.14
N THR A 177 9.77 -7.60 -9.87
CA THR A 177 11.17 -7.19 -9.80
C THR A 177 12.04 -8.01 -8.85
N SER A 178 11.54 -8.47 -7.70
CA SER A 178 12.36 -9.23 -6.74
C SER A 178 12.67 -10.63 -7.25
N THR A 179 11.69 -11.34 -7.81
CA THR A 179 11.92 -12.64 -8.43
C THR A 179 12.81 -12.52 -9.66
N MET A 180 12.58 -11.50 -10.51
CA MET A 180 13.42 -11.21 -11.66
C MET A 180 14.88 -10.95 -11.25
N MET A 181 15.10 -10.13 -10.21
CA MET A 181 16.44 -9.86 -9.69
C MET A 181 17.13 -11.12 -9.19
N SER A 182 16.41 -12.00 -8.47
CA SER A 182 16.95 -13.28 -7.99
C SER A 182 17.35 -14.18 -9.16
N GLU A 183 16.50 -14.33 -10.17
CA GLU A 183 16.80 -15.13 -11.36
C GLU A 183 18.02 -14.62 -12.13
N MET A 184 18.16 -13.29 -12.26
CA MET A 184 19.32 -12.68 -12.89
C MET A 184 20.61 -12.96 -12.10
N ILE A 185 20.57 -12.85 -10.77
CA ILE A 185 21.73 -13.12 -9.91
C ILE A 185 22.13 -14.60 -9.95
N GLU A 186 21.16 -15.52 -9.95
CA GLU A 186 21.41 -16.95 -10.02
C GLU A 186 22.05 -17.38 -11.34
N ARG A 187 21.66 -16.76 -12.46
CA ARG A 187 22.22 -17.07 -13.79
C ARG A 187 23.50 -16.30 -14.12
N HIS A 188 23.71 -15.13 -13.52
CA HIS A 188 24.84 -14.24 -13.79
C HIS A 188 25.49 -13.76 -12.48
N ALA A 189 26.04 -14.70 -11.70
CA ALA A 189 26.63 -14.44 -10.39
C ALA A 189 27.84 -13.49 -10.44
N ASP A 190 28.51 -13.39 -11.60
CA ASP A 190 29.60 -12.45 -11.87
C ASP A 190 29.12 -10.98 -12.01
N LEU A 191 27.82 -10.77 -12.26
CA LEU A 191 27.21 -9.45 -12.50
C LEU A 191 26.30 -8.97 -11.35
N ILE A 192 26.45 -9.51 -10.14
CA ILE A 192 25.61 -9.17 -8.97
C ILE A 192 25.53 -7.66 -8.73
N ILE A 193 26.66 -6.95 -8.72
CA ILE A 193 26.69 -5.51 -8.45
C ILE A 193 25.94 -4.72 -9.53
N PRO A 194 26.22 -4.90 -10.84
CA PRO A 194 25.41 -4.29 -11.90
C PRO A 194 23.92 -4.60 -11.80
N ILE A 195 23.52 -5.85 -11.54
CA ILE A 195 22.12 -6.24 -11.42
C ILE A 195 21.46 -5.48 -10.25
N PHE A 196 22.09 -5.48 -9.08
CA PHE A 196 21.60 -4.73 -7.93
C PHE A 196 21.41 -3.24 -8.23
N LEU A 197 22.38 -2.61 -8.90
CA LEU A 197 22.30 -1.19 -9.25
C LEU A 197 21.15 -0.90 -10.22
N ILE A 198 20.88 -1.78 -11.20
CA ILE A 198 19.74 -1.64 -12.11
C ILE A 198 18.43 -1.54 -11.32
N PHE A 199 18.18 -2.48 -10.41
CA PHE A 199 16.94 -2.48 -9.62
C PHE A 199 16.89 -1.34 -8.60
N ALA A 200 18.02 -1.02 -7.95
CA ALA A 200 18.10 0.10 -7.01
C ALA A 200 17.78 1.44 -7.69
N PHE A 201 18.40 1.74 -8.84
CA PHE A 201 18.11 2.95 -9.60
C PHE A 201 16.68 2.95 -10.15
N GLY A 202 16.18 1.81 -10.61
CA GLY A 202 14.78 1.69 -11.05
C GLY A 202 13.79 2.08 -9.96
N TYR A 203 13.98 1.58 -8.72
CA TYR A 203 13.13 1.97 -7.59
C TYR A 203 13.29 3.45 -7.20
N ILE A 204 14.50 4.01 -7.27
CA ILE A 204 14.72 5.45 -7.04
C ILE A 204 13.92 6.28 -8.05
N ILE A 205 13.97 5.92 -9.33
CA ILE A 205 13.23 6.58 -10.42
C ILE A 205 11.72 6.51 -10.17
N LEU A 206 11.20 5.41 -9.64
CA LEU A 206 9.77 5.29 -9.34
C LEU A 206 9.36 6.04 -8.06
N ILE A 207 10.18 6.04 -7.03
CA ILE A 207 9.84 6.58 -5.70
C ILE A 207 9.95 8.11 -5.66
N ILE A 208 10.99 8.69 -6.27
CA ILE A 208 11.24 10.14 -6.21
C ILE A 208 10.03 10.96 -6.73
N PRO A 209 9.44 10.65 -7.90
CA PRO A 209 8.27 11.37 -8.41
C PRO A 209 7.08 11.33 -7.44
N ILE A 210 6.83 10.18 -6.81
CA ILE A 210 5.75 10.03 -5.83
C ILE A 210 6.02 10.90 -4.60
N GLY A 211 7.27 10.95 -4.13
CA GLY A 211 7.68 11.81 -3.02
C GLY A 211 7.54 13.30 -3.32
N ILE A 212 7.99 13.74 -4.51
CA ILE A 212 7.86 15.13 -4.97
C ILE A 212 6.38 15.50 -5.09
N LEU A 213 5.57 14.66 -5.74
CA LEU A 213 4.14 14.89 -5.92
C LEU A 213 3.42 15.00 -4.58
N THR A 214 3.69 14.08 -3.65
CA THR A 214 3.10 14.10 -2.31
C THR A 214 3.49 15.37 -1.55
N THR A 215 4.77 15.76 -1.60
CA THR A 215 5.26 16.96 -0.91
C THR A 215 4.62 18.22 -1.48
N TYR A 216 4.55 18.31 -2.81
CA TYR A 216 3.88 19.41 -3.50
C TYR A 216 2.40 19.50 -3.12
N LEU A 217 1.66 18.39 -3.17
CA LEU A 217 0.25 18.32 -2.79
C LEU A 217 0.05 18.68 -1.31
N SER A 218 0.90 18.19 -0.42
CA SER A 218 0.86 18.50 1.01
C SER A 218 1.03 20.00 1.25
N ASN A 219 1.99 20.65 0.58
CA ASN A 219 2.23 22.08 0.73
C ASN A 219 1.10 22.93 0.14
N LYS A 220 0.51 22.48 -0.98
CA LYS A 220 -0.62 23.18 -1.62
C LYS A 220 -1.92 23.05 -0.82
N LEU A 221 -2.15 21.90 -0.20
CA LEU A 221 -3.37 21.59 0.55
C LEU A 221 -3.25 21.91 2.05
N ALA A 222 -2.06 22.28 2.53
CA ALA A 222 -1.85 22.73 3.89
C ALA A 222 -2.74 23.95 4.16
N VAL A 223 -3.75 23.76 4.99
CA VAL A 223 -4.57 24.85 5.51
C VAL A 223 -3.67 25.66 6.42
N ARG A 224 -3.30 26.88 5.99
CA ARG A 224 -2.59 27.83 6.85
C ARG A 224 -3.42 28.05 8.11
N ARG A 225 -2.80 27.75 9.25
CA ARG A 225 -3.36 27.94 10.58
C ARG A 225 -3.41 29.42 10.93
#